data_AF-A0A9X3ATM0-F1
#
_entry.id   AF-A0A9X3ATM0-F1
#
_cell.length_a   1.000
_cell.length_b   1.000
_cell.length_c   1.000
_cell.angle_alpha   90.00
_cell.angle_beta   90.00
_cell.angle_gamma   90.00
#
_symmetry.space_group_name_H-M   'P 1'
#
loop_
_entity.id
_entity.type
_entity.pdbx_description
1 polymer ?
#
loop_
_entity_poly.entity_id
_entity_poly.type
_entity_poly.pdbx_seq_one_letter_code
_entity_poly.pdbx_strand_id
1 'polypeptide(L)' 'MLELWIKKVMLVVGILGVIVMYGGFLYLLFSGRSTAGLPWFLLISPWICIYFGLSQTKQIATIDWFKSKFTRN' A
#
# COMPACT_ATOMS: atom_id res chain seq x y z
N MET A 1 16.15 -16.98 -9.71
CA MET A 1 15.07 -17.59 -8.89
C MET A 1 14.80 -16.83 -7.59
N LEU A 2 15.83 -16.41 -6.84
CA LEU A 2 15.67 -15.70 -5.56
C LEU A 2 14.92 -14.35 -5.68
N GLU A 3 15.22 -13.56 -6.72
CA GLU A 3 14.57 -12.26 -6.95
C GLU A 3 13.06 -12.35 -7.14
N LEU A 4 12.57 -13.43 -7.78
CA LEU A 4 11.14 -13.62 -8.03
C LEU A 4 10.38 -13.90 -6.71
N TRP A 5 11.00 -14.67 -5.83
CA TRP A 5 10.47 -14.97 -4.50
C TRP A 5 10.47 -13.75 -3.59
N ILE A 6 11.56 -12.97 -3.59
CA ILE A 6 11.63 -11.71 -2.84
C ILE A 6 10.54 -10.73 -3.27
N LYS A 7 10.31 -10.58 -4.59
CA LYS A 7 9.22 -9.73 -5.11
C LYS A 7 7.84 -10.22 -4.66
N LYS A 8 7.60 -11.53 -4.70
CA LYS A 8 6.36 -12.13 -4.19
C LYS A 8 6.16 -11.87 -2.69
N VAL A 9 7.21 -12.03 -1.88
CA VAL A 9 7.15 -11.80 -0.43
C VAL A 9 6.89 -10.33 -0.13
N MET A 10 7.56 -9.39 -0.79
CA MET A 10 7.28 -7.95 -0.63
C MET A 10 5.82 -7.61 -0.97
N LEU A 11 5.27 -8.23 -2.01
CA LEU A 11 3.89 -7.99 -2.43
C LEU A 11 2.90 -8.53 -1.38
N VAL A 12 3.13 -9.73 -0.85
CA VAL A 12 2.28 -10.31 0.21
C VAL A 12 2.39 -9.50 1.50
N VAL A 13 3.59 -9.15 1.94
CA VAL A 13 3.83 -8.34 3.14
C VAL A 13 3.21 -6.95 3.00
N GLY A 14 3.32 -6.34 1.82
CA GLY A 14 2.69 -5.05 1.52
C GLY A 14 1.17 -5.11 1.61
N ILE A 15 0.53 -6.13 1.01
CA ILE A 15 -0.93 -6.33 1.11
C ILE A 15 -1.35 -6.58 2.56
N LEU A 16 -0.63 -7.43 3.30
CA LEU A 16 -0.90 -7.67 4.72
C LEU A 16 -0.78 -6.38 5.53
N GLY A 17 0.25 -5.58 5.24
CA GLY A 17 0.47 -4.27 5.88
C GLY A 17 -0.68 -3.30 5.65
N VAL A 18 -1.22 -3.23 4.42
CA VAL A 18 -2.44 -2.46 4.12
C VAL A 18 -3.61 -2.99 4.93
N ILE A 19 -3.87 -4.30 4.93
CA ILE A 19 -5.00 -4.89 5.67
C ILE A 19 -4.91 -4.57 7.17
N VAL A 20 -3.74 -4.75 7.77
CA VAL A 20 -3.52 -4.51 9.21
C VAL A 20 -3.62 -3.02 9.55
N MET A 21 -3.03 -2.14 8.75
CA MET A 21 -3.09 -0.70 9.02
C MET A 21 -4.48 -0.11 8.85
N TYR A 22 -5.14 -0.41 7.73
CA TYR A 22 -6.49 0.09 7.49
C TYR A 22 -7.50 -0.59 8.43
N GLY A 23 -7.35 -1.89 8.70
CA GLY A 23 -8.16 -2.61 9.68
C GLY A 23 -7.99 -2.07 11.11
N GLY A 24 -6.76 -1.77 11.52
CA GLY A 24 -6.47 -1.13 12.81
C GLY A 24 -7.05 0.28 12.91
N PHE A 25 -6.96 1.07 11.83
CA PHE A 25 -7.56 2.40 11.78
C PHE A 25 -9.09 2.35 11.87
N LEU A 26 -9.71 1.38 11.19
CA LEU A 26 -11.14 1.14 11.22
C LEU A 26 -11.59 0.70 12.61
N TYR A 27 -10.84 -0.17 13.27
CA TYR A 27 -11.07 -0.56 14.66
C TYR A 27 -10.97 0.62 15.64
N LEU A 28 -9.98 1.49 15.48
CA LEU A 28 -9.82 2.71 16.29
C LEU A 28 -10.96 3.70 16.07
N LEU A 29 -11.42 3.84 14.82
CA LEU A 29 -12.57 4.67 14.44
C LEU A 29 -13.85 4.19 15.13
N PHE A 30 -14.12 2.88 15.13
CA PHE A 30 -15.28 2.32 15.83
C PHE A 30 -15.14 2.34 17.36
N SER A 31 -13.92 2.28 17.88
CA SER A 31 -13.64 2.34 19.33
C SER A 31 -13.62 3.76 19.90
N GLY A 32 -13.79 4.80 19.06
CA GLY A 32 -13.79 6.20 19.50
C GLY A 32 -12.44 6.71 20.02
N ARG A 33 -11.34 5.98 19.78
CA ARG A 33 -10.00 6.44 20.17
C ARG A 33 -9.48 7.47 19.17
N SER A 34 -8.88 8.54 19.68
CA SER A 34 -8.27 9.57 18.85
C SER A 34 -7.14 8.98 18.00
N THR A 35 -7.32 9.02 16.68
CA THR A 35 -6.32 8.64 15.67
C THR A 35 -5.35 9.77 15.35
N ALA A 36 -5.46 10.93 16.02
CA ALA A 36 -4.62 12.10 15.81
C ALA A 36 -3.12 11.86 16.09
N GLY A 37 -2.79 10.84 16.90
CA GLY A 37 -1.40 10.44 17.19
C GLY A 37 -0.78 9.49 16.16
N LEU A 38 -1.54 9.01 15.18
CA LEU A 38 -1.03 8.09 14.15
C LEU A 38 -0.42 8.88 12.99
N PRO A 39 0.90 8.80 12.79
CA PRO A 39 1.54 9.54 11.72
C PRO A 39 1.13 8.97 10.36
N TRP A 40 0.60 9.85 9.50
CA TRP A 40 -0.02 9.47 8.23
C TRP A 40 0.94 8.78 7.24
N PHE A 41 2.26 8.97 7.40
CA PHE A 41 3.27 8.27 6.59
C PHE A 41 3.20 6.74 6.74
N LEU A 42 2.72 6.25 7.88
CA LEU A 42 2.53 4.82 8.10
C LEU A 42 1.57 4.25 7.06
N LEU A 43 0.50 4.97 6.72
CA LEU A 43 -0.46 4.50 5.71
C LEU A 43 0.14 4.38 4.31
N ILE A 44 1.16 5.17 3.96
CA ILE A 44 1.80 5.13 2.63
C ILE A 44 2.90 4.06 2.56
N SER A 45 3.58 3.77 3.66
CA SER A 45 4.66 2.76 3.71
C SER A 45 4.32 1.41 3.07
N PRO A 46 3.17 0.75 3.39
CA PRO A 46 2.85 -0.54 2.80
C PRO A 46 2.50 -0.44 1.30
N TRP A 47 2.00 0.70 0.82
CA TRP A 47 1.78 0.93 -0.62
C TRP A 47 3.08 0.98 -1.41
N ILE A 48 4.13 1.58 -0.83
CA ILE A 48 5.47 1.60 -1.42
C ILE A 48 6.02 0.16 -1.50
N CYS A 49 5.84 -0.64 -0.44
CA CYS A 49 6.23 -2.06 -0.45
C CYS A 49 5.48 -2.87 -1.50
N ILE A 50 4.17 -2.65 -1.66
CA ILE A 50 3.38 -3.27 -2.73
C ILE A 50 3.97 -2.87 -4.08
N TYR A 51 4.16 -1.57 -4.34
CA TYR A 51 4.69 -1.03 -5.59
C TYR A 51 6.02 -1.68 -6.01
N PHE A 52 7.00 -1.77 -5.10
CA PHE A 52 8.29 -2.41 -5.38
C PHE A 52 8.21 -3.94 -5.52
N GLY A 53 7.20 -4.58 -4.95
CA GLY A 53 6.91 -6.01 -5.13
C GLY A 53 6.29 -6.37 -6.48
N LEU A 54 5.72 -5.40 -7.22
CA LEU A 54 5.12 -5.64 -8.54
C LEU A 54 6.18 -5.90 -9.63
N SER A 55 5.76 -6.60 -10.69
CA SER A 55 6.55 -6.69 -11.92
C SER A 55 6.62 -5.33 -12.61
N GLN A 56 7.69 -5.09 -13.38
CA GLN A 56 7.95 -3.81 -14.06
C GLN A 56 6.76 -3.38 -14.94
N THR A 57 6.15 -4.32 -15.67
CA THR A 57 4.94 -4.09 -16.48
C THR A 57 3.76 -3.59 -15.64
N LYS A 58 3.57 -4.15 -14.44
CA LYS A 58 2.48 -3.76 -13.55
C LYS A 58 2.77 -2.44 -12.83
N GLN A 59 4.03 -2.16 -12.49
CA GLN A 59 4.44 -0.84 -11.97
C GLN A 59 4.12 0.27 -12.98
N ILE A 60 4.47 0.07 -14.24
CA ILE A 60 4.17 1.02 -15.32
C ILE A 60 2.66 1.19 -15.48
N ALA A 61 1.88 0.10 -15.49
CA ALA A 61 0.42 0.16 -15.56
C ALA A 61 -0.20 0.90 -14.35
N THR A 62 0.37 0.75 -13.15
CA THR A 62 -0.07 1.51 -11.96
C THR A 62 0.24 3.00 -12.10
N ILE A 63 1.42 3.37 -12.60
CA ILE A 63 1.76 4.77 -12.88
C ILE A 63 0.81 5.33 -13.94
N ASP A 64 0.51 4.56 -14.99
CA ASP A 64 -0.36 4.99 -16.08
C ASP A 64 -1.80 5.21 -15.60
N TRP A 65 -2.32 4.28 -14.79
CA TRP A 65 -3.60 4.44 -14.08
C TRP A 65 -3.61 5.63 -13.13
N PHE A 66 -2.50 5.87 -12.41
CA PHE A 66 -2.39 7.01 -11.50
C PHE A 66 -2.39 8.33 -12.27
N LYS A 67 -1.63 8.40 -13.37
CA LYS A 67 -1.61 9.53 -14.29
C LYS A 67 -3.00 9.77 -14.87
N SER A 68 -3.72 8.74 -15.33
CA SER A 68 -5.07 8.89 -15.88
C SER A 68 -6.09 9.37 -14.84
N LYS A 69 -5.85 9.13 -13.54
CA LYS A 69 -6.70 9.66 -12.45
C LYS A 69 -6.43 11.14 -12.15
N PHE A 70 -5.20 11.61 -12.39
CA PHE A 70 -4.82 13.04 -12.25
C PHE A 70 -5.04 13.84 -13.53
N THR A 71 -4.95 13.22 -14.70
CA THR A 71 -5.38 13.76 -15.99
C THR A 71 -6.88 13.57 -16.14
N ARG A 72 -7.66 14.17 -15.23
CA ARG A 72 -9.09 14.36 -15.40
C ARG A 72 -9.30 15.79 -15.91
N ASN A 73 -9.39 15.93 -17.23
CA ASN A 73 -9.88 17.14 -17.89
C ASN A 73 -11.41 17.09 -17.93
#